data_AF-A0A956WTV2-F1
#
_entry.id   AF-A0A956WTV2-F1
#
_cell.length_a   1.000
_cell.length_b   1.000
_cell.length_c   1.000
_cell.angle_alpha   90.00
_cell.angle_beta   90.00
_cell.angle_gamma   90.00
#
_symmetry.space_group_name_H-M   'P 1'
#
loop_
_entity.id
_entity.type
_entity.pdbx_description
1 polymer ?
#
loop_
_entity_poly.entity_id
_entity_poly.type
_entity_poly.pdbx_seq_one_letter_code
_entity_poly.pdbx_strand_id
1 'polypeptide(L)'
;MWNAAVKLLLLALATLAAGCASVDPVVKIGLVAPFEGRHRAIGYDAIYSARLAVREINAAGGIGGYRVALVALDDRADAELAPQAAAALVIDPGVVAVVGHYVTGVTEIAAPIYAEGGLTLLAMGAPPFMPTDPAGLPPEFLEAYAAVTPFDEAAGPFAGPTYDAFGLLRAALAKAEESTGSITRSSVQEALGGLEYRGITGDVTQP
;
A
#
# COMPACT_ATOMS: atom_id res chain seq x y z
N MET A 1 12.42 43.91 -38.41
CA MET A 1 11.27 43.60 -37.52
C MET A 1 10.77 42.15 -37.63
N TRP A 2 11.00 41.44 -38.75
CA TRP A 2 10.61 40.03 -38.97
C TRP A 2 11.24 39.02 -37.98
N ASN A 3 12.50 39.23 -37.57
CA ASN A 3 13.24 38.28 -36.72
C ASN A 3 12.80 38.28 -35.25
N ALA A 4 12.15 39.34 -34.76
CA ALA A 4 11.70 39.42 -33.37
C ALA A 4 10.40 38.62 -33.16
N ALA A 5 9.46 38.71 -34.10
CA ALA A 5 8.20 37.97 -34.06
C ALA A 5 8.40 36.46 -34.19
N VAL A 6 9.31 36.02 -35.08
CA VAL A 6 9.66 34.60 -35.23
C VAL A 6 10.33 34.03 -33.97
N LYS A 7 11.22 34.80 -33.33
CA LYS A 7 11.84 34.39 -32.05
C LYS A 7 10.82 34.31 -30.91
N LEU A 8 9.87 35.24 -30.84
CA LEU A 8 8.79 35.21 -29.85
C LEU A 8 7.88 33.99 -30.05
N LEU A 9 7.56 33.66 -31.30
CA LEU A 9 6.73 32.51 -31.64
C LEU A 9 7.43 31.18 -31.35
N LEU A 10 8.73 31.06 -31.66
CA LEU A 10 9.54 29.87 -31.33
C LEU A 10 9.71 29.68 -29.82
N LEU A 11 9.87 30.77 -29.06
CA LEU A 11 9.95 30.71 -27.60
C LEU A 11 8.61 30.29 -26.98
N ALA A 12 7.49 30.81 -27.51
CA ALA A 12 6.15 30.39 -27.11
C ALA A 12 5.88 28.91 -27.42
N LEU A 13 6.30 28.42 -28.59
CA LEU A 13 6.17 27.01 -28.97
C LEU A 13 7.01 26.07 -28.10
N ALA A 14 8.23 26.50 -27.72
CA ALA A 14 9.10 25.76 -26.81
C ALA A 14 8.51 25.68 -25.38
N THR A 15 7.82 26.72 -24.92
CA THR A 15 7.12 26.70 -23.62
C THR A 15 5.84 25.86 -23.63
N LEU A 16 5.13 25.75 -24.75
CA LEU A 16 3.96 24.87 -24.87
C LEU A 16 4.35 23.38 -24.90
N ALA A 17 5.50 23.04 -25.49
CA ALA A 17 6.00 21.67 -25.52
C ALA A 17 6.52 21.18 -24.15
N ALA A 18 6.93 22.09 -23.27
CA ALA A 18 7.38 21.76 -21.91
C ALA A 18 6.22 21.49 -20.92
N GLY A 19 4.96 21.72 -21.33
CA GLY A 19 3.77 21.54 -20.49
C GLY A 19 3.13 20.15 -20.52
N CYS A 20 3.58 19.25 -21.40
CA CYS A 20 3.14 17.85 -21.41
C CYS A 20 3.93 17.03 -20.38
N ALA A 21 3.73 17.31 -19.09
CA ALA A 21 4.12 16.35 -18.07
C ALA A 21 3.20 15.12 -18.20
N SER A 22 3.78 13.96 -18.49
CA SER A 22 3.06 12.69 -18.39
C SER A 22 2.56 12.54 -16.97
N VAL A 23 1.26 12.26 -16.79
CA VAL A 23 0.72 11.93 -15.46
C VAL A 23 1.35 10.61 -15.02
N ASP A 24 2.02 10.61 -13.87
CA ASP A 24 2.58 9.42 -13.26
C ASP A 24 1.52 8.29 -13.22
N PRO A 25 1.83 7.08 -13.69
CA PRO A 25 0.90 5.96 -13.55
C PRO A 25 0.61 5.67 -12.07
N VAL A 26 -0.56 5.12 -11.77
CA VAL A 26 -0.98 4.82 -10.40
C VAL A 26 -1.06 3.30 -10.20
N VAL A 27 -0.39 2.81 -9.17
CA VAL A 27 -0.58 1.45 -8.65
C VAL A 27 -1.35 1.50 -7.34
N LYS A 28 -2.27 0.55 -7.12
CA LYS A 28 -3.11 0.50 -5.92
C LYS A 28 -2.72 -0.67 -5.03
N ILE A 29 -2.74 -0.43 -3.73
CA ILE A 29 -2.65 -1.45 -2.68
C ILE A 29 -3.99 -1.49 -1.95
N GLY A 30 -4.57 -2.69 -1.83
CA GLY A 30 -5.77 -2.91 -1.03
C GLY A 30 -5.44 -3.00 0.45
N LEU A 31 -6.27 -2.43 1.30
CA LEU A 31 -6.33 -2.70 2.73
C LEU A 31 -7.73 -3.22 3.06
N VAL A 32 -7.82 -4.40 3.66
CA VAL A 32 -9.09 -4.91 4.18
C VAL A 32 -8.97 -5.16 5.67
N ALA A 33 -9.75 -4.42 6.45
CA ALA A 33 -9.70 -4.48 7.90
C ALA A 33 -11.07 -4.09 8.49
N PRO A 34 -11.36 -4.50 9.74
CA PRO A 34 -12.61 -4.15 10.39
C PRO A 34 -12.56 -2.68 10.81
N PHE A 35 -13.20 -1.79 10.06
CA PHE A 35 -13.31 -0.36 10.40
C PHE A 35 -14.53 -0.07 11.28
N GLU A 36 -15.45 -1.03 11.37
CA GLU A 36 -16.61 -0.99 12.25
C GLU A 36 -16.69 -2.23 13.17
N GLY A 37 -17.57 -2.17 14.17
CA GLY A 37 -17.83 -3.29 15.06
C GLY A 37 -16.79 -3.47 16.18
N ARG A 38 -16.63 -4.73 16.61
CA ARG A 38 -15.85 -5.10 17.81
C ARG A 38 -14.33 -4.95 17.63
N HIS A 39 -13.86 -5.05 16.39
CA HIS A 39 -12.43 -5.03 16.06
C HIS A 39 -11.97 -3.69 15.45
N ARG A 40 -12.79 -2.64 15.50
CA ARG A 40 -12.50 -1.33 14.88
C ARG A 40 -11.15 -0.72 15.25
N ALA A 41 -10.67 -0.93 16.47
CA ALA A 41 -9.36 -0.43 16.90
C ALA A 41 -8.21 -1.01 16.05
N ILE A 42 -8.34 -2.28 15.63
CA ILE A 42 -7.38 -2.93 14.73
C ILE A 42 -7.44 -2.32 13.32
N GLY A 43 -8.65 -2.00 12.84
CA GLY A 43 -8.82 -1.28 11.58
C GLY A 43 -8.21 0.12 11.64
N TYR A 44 -8.31 0.82 12.76
CA TYR A 44 -7.72 2.14 12.96
C TYR A 44 -6.19 2.09 12.97
N ASP A 45 -5.61 1.15 13.72
CA ASP A 45 -4.17 0.86 13.65
C ASP A 45 -3.70 0.67 12.20
N ALA A 46 -4.44 -0.15 11.45
CA ALA A 46 -4.09 -0.50 10.09
C ALA A 46 -4.22 0.68 9.10
N ILE A 47 -5.33 1.42 9.14
CA ILE A 47 -5.58 2.49 8.18
C ILE A 47 -4.62 3.67 8.38
N TYR A 48 -4.25 4.00 9.62
CA TYR A 48 -3.33 5.10 9.88
C TYR A 48 -1.90 4.72 9.46
N SER A 49 -1.45 3.51 9.77
CA SER A 49 -0.15 3.00 9.28
C SER A 49 -0.09 2.89 7.76
N ALA A 50 -1.14 2.37 7.12
CA ALA A 50 -1.20 2.29 5.66
C ALA A 50 -1.14 3.68 5.01
N ARG A 51 -1.88 4.65 5.56
CA ARG A 51 -1.85 6.04 5.08
C ARG A 51 -0.49 6.68 5.27
N LEU A 52 0.17 6.44 6.41
CA LEU A 52 1.51 6.93 6.67
C LEU A 52 2.49 6.38 5.63
N ALA A 53 2.54 5.05 5.46
CA ALA A 53 3.45 4.41 4.51
C ALA A 53 3.21 4.90 3.07
N VAL A 54 1.96 4.96 2.61
CA VAL A 54 1.62 5.47 1.27
C VAL A 54 2.00 6.95 1.11
N ARG A 55 1.81 7.78 2.15
CA ARG A 55 2.23 9.18 2.12
C ARG A 55 3.74 9.29 1.96
N GLU A 56 4.51 8.55 2.75
CA GLU A 56 5.97 8.58 2.72
C GLU A 56 6.53 8.06 1.39
N ILE A 57 5.98 6.96 0.87
CA ILE A 57 6.32 6.43 -0.45
C ILE A 57 6.15 7.51 -1.52
N ASN A 58 5.00 8.18 -1.54
CA ASN A 58 4.72 9.21 -2.54
C ASN A 58 5.53 10.48 -2.31
N ALA A 59 5.81 10.85 -1.06
CA ALA A 59 6.68 11.98 -0.73
C ALA A 59 8.13 11.74 -1.18
N ALA A 60 8.58 10.49 -1.17
CA ALA A 60 9.88 10.06 -1.69
C ALA A 60 9.94 9.94 -3.22
N GLY A 61 8.88 10.32 -3.94
CA GLY A 61 8.84 10.29 -5.41
C GLY A 61 8.10 9.09 -6.02
N GLY A 62 7.50 8.22 -5.20
CA GLY A 62 6.79 7.03 -5.68
C GLY A 62 7.71 5.82 -5.88
N ILE A 63 7.32 4.90 -6.75
CA ILE A 63 8.02 3.63 -7.01
C ILE A 63 8.17 3.46 -8.52
N GLY A 64 9.39 3.56 -9.06
CA GLY A 64 9.62 3.35 -10.49
C GLY A 64 8.77 4.25 -11.41
N GLY A 65 8.54 5.50 -10.98
CA GLY A 65 7.66 6.45 -11.67
C GLY A 65 6.16 6.29 -11.36
N TYR A 66 5.75 5.27 -10.60
CA TYR A 66 4.36 5.09 -10.17
C TYR A 66 4.05 5.86 -8.88
N ARG A 67 2.87 6.47 -8.83
CA ARG A 67 2.22 6.87 -7.57
C ARG A 67 1.49 5.69 -6.95
N VAL A 68 1.49 5.64 -5.61
CA VAL A 68 0.77 4.61 -4.87
C VAL A 68 -0.54 5.17 -4.34
N ALA A 69 -1.63 4.45 -4.57
CA ALA A 69 -2.94 4.74 -4.00
C ALA A 69 -3.39 3.62 -3.05
N LEU A 70 -4.13 3.98 -2.01
CA LEU A 70 -4.71 3.06 -1.06
C LEU A 70 -6.19 2.83 -1.38
N VAL A 71 -6.61 1.57 -1.46
CA VAL A 71 -8.03 1.18 -1.54
C VAL A 71 -8.39 0.46 -0.26
N ALA A 72 -9.11 1.12 0.64
CA ALA A 72 -9.48 0.56 1.94
C ALA A 72 -10.94 0.09 1.94
N LEU A 73 -11.19 -1.16 2.32
CA LEU A 73 -12.53 -1.75 2.43
C LEU A 73 -12.77 -2.31 3.83
N ASP A 74 -13.97 -2.08 4.35
CA ASP A 74 -14.42 -2.64 5.63
C ASP A 74 -14.93 -4.06 5.43
N ASP A 75 -14.42 -5.01 6.22
CA ASP A 75 -14.96 -6.37 6.29
C ASP A 75 -15.72 -6.64 7.58
N ARG A 76 -15.69 -5.72 8.57
CA ARG A 76 -16.27 -5.87 9.92
C ARG A 76 -15.86 -7.15 10.66
N ALA A 77 -14.80 -7.83 10.21
CA ALA A 77 -14.47 -9.21 10.60
C ALA A 77 -15.66 -10.18 10.40
N ASP A 78 -16.37 -10.01 9.29
CA ASP A 78 -17.59 -10.74 8.95
C ASP A 78 -17.37 -11.68 7.76
N ALA A 79 -17.85 -12.92 7.90
CA ALA A 79 -17.67 -13.98 6.91
C ALA A 79 -18.46 -13.77 5.61
N GLU A 80 -19.54 -12.97 5.65
CA GLU A 80 -20.36 -12.66 4.48
C GLU A 80 -19.82 -11.44 3.72
N LEU A 81 -19.20 -10.48 4.42
CA LEU A 81 -18.63 -9.28 3.81
C LEU A 81 -17.24 -9.52 3.21
N ALA A 82 -16.42 -10.40 3.80
CA ALA A 82 -15.06 -10.62 3.31
C ALA A 82 -14.97 -11.08 1.84
N PRO A 83 -15.81 -12.01 1.34
CA PRO A 83 -15.86 -12.34 -0.09
C PRO A 83 -16.16 -11.13 -0.99
N GLN A 84 -17.02 -10.22 -0.52
CA GLN A 84 -17.42 -9.04 -1.28
C GLN A 84 -16.27 -8.03 -1.39
N ALA A 85 -15.56 -7.80 -0.27
CA ALA A 85 -14.37 -6.97 -0.26
C ALA A 85 -13.28 -7.55 -1.17
N ALA A 86 -13.05 -8.86 -1.10
CA ALA A 86 -12.08 -9.54 -1.96
C ALA A 86 -12.42 -9.40 -3.44
N ALA A 87 -13.68 -9.68 -3.82
CA ALA A 87 -14.14 -9.56 -5.19
C ALA A 87 -14.03 -8.11 -5.72
N ALA A 88 -14.33 -7.11 -4.88
CA ALA A 88 -14.22 -5.70 -5.23
C ALA A 88 -12.77 -5.26 -5.51
N LEU A 89 -11.79 -5.84 -4.82
CA LEU A 89 -10.37 -5.58 -5.10
C LEU A 89 -9.90 -6.35 -6.34
N VAL A 90 -10.35 -7.60 -6.52
CA VAL A 90 -9.97 -8.43 -7.67
C VAL A 90 -10.44 -7.83 -9.00
N ILE A 91 -11.63 -7.23 -9.05
CA ILE A 91 -12.18 -6.61 -10.27
C ILE A 91 -11.45 -5.31 -10.68
N ASP A 92 -10.73 -4.66 -9.76
CA ASP A 92 -9.93 -3.46 -10.07
C ASP A 92 -8.52 -3.88 -10.53
N PRO A 93 -8.19 -3.77 -11.84
CA PRO A 93 -6.90 -4.20 -12.36
C PRO A 93 -5.73 -3.35 -11.86
N GLY A 94 -5.98 -2.17 -11.27
CA GLY A 94 -4.95 -1.34 -10.67
C GLY A 94 -4.49 -1.83 -9.30
N VAL A 95 -5.25 -2.73 -8.65
CA VAL A 95 -4.88 -3.32 -7.35
C VAL A 95 -3.94 -4.49 -7.58
N VAL A 96 -2.72 -4.41 -7.05
CA VAL A 96 -1.65 -5.39 -7.30
C VAL A 96 -1.28 -6.23 -6.08
N ALA A 97 -1.65 -5.79 -4.88
CA ALA A 97 -1.50 -6.54 -3.64
C ALA A 97 -2.54 -6.09 -2.61
N VAL A 98 -2.77 -6.91 -1.59
CA VAL A 98 -3.70 -6.65 -0.48
C VAL A 98 -3.01 -6.90 0.85
N VAL A 99 -3.22 -6.00 1.81
CA VAL A 99 -2.92 -6.21 3.23
C VAL A 99 -4.24 -6.43 3.97
N GLY A 100 -4.30 -7.44 4.83
CA GLY A 100 -5.53 -7.90 5.48
C GLY A 100 -5.82 -9.36 5.11
N HIS A 101 -6.93 -9.97 5.52
CA HIS A 101 -7.84 -9.56 6.57
C HIS A 101 -7.18 -9.77 7.94
N TYR A 102 -7.87 -9.43 9.03
CA TYR A 102 -7.36 -9.61 10.39
C TYR A 102 -7.75 -10.96 11.03
N VAL A 103 -9.04 -11.34 10.96
CA VAL A 103 -9.52 -12.56 11.65
C VAL A 103 -9.23 -13.78 10.79
N THR A 104 -8.47 -14.74 11.31
CA THR A 104 -7.99 -15.93 10.55
C THR A 104 -9.09 -16.63 9.74
N GLY A 105 -10.23 -16.97 10.36
CA GLY A 105 -11.32 -17.64 9.64
C GLY A 105 -11.97 -16.78 8.55
N VAL A 106 -11.95 -15.45 8.70
CA VAL A 106 -12.43 -14.50 7.68
C VAL A 106 -11.41 -14.39 6.54
N THR A 107 -10.12 -14.35 6.88
CA THR A 107 -9.01 -14.40 5.91
C THR A 107 -9.08 -15.66 5.05
N GLU A 108 -9.30 -16.83 5.66
CA GLU A 108 -9.40 -18.12 4.96
C GLU A 108 -10.56 -18.17 3.97
N ILE A 109 -11.67 -17.48 4.25
CA ILE A 109 -12.81 -17.38 3.34
C ILE A 109 -12.50 -16.51 2.12
N ALA A 110 -11.76 -15.41 2.30
CA ALA A 110 -11.42 -14.49 1.21
C ALA A 110 -10.21 -14.94 0.37
N ALA A 111 -9.27 -15.68 0.97
CA ALA A 111 -8.00 -16.06 0.35
C ALA A 111 -8.15 -16.75 -1.03
N PRO A 112 -9.08 -17.70 -1.25
CA PRO A 112 -9.27 -18.32 -2.55
C PRO A 112 -9.65 -17.33 -3.65
N ILE A 113 -10.44 -16.29 -3.33
CA ILE A 113 -10.88 -15.28 -4.30
C ILE A 113 -9.69 -14.43 -4.76
N TYR A 114 -8.80 -14.06 -3.84
CA TYR A 114 -7.57 -13.37 -4.18
C TYR A 114 -6.65 -14.24 -5.04
N ALA A 115 -6.50 -15.52 -4.68
CA ALA A 115 -5.67 -16.47 -5.43
C ALA A 115 -6.19 -16.68 -6.86
N GLU A 116 -7.50 -16.86 -7.06
CA GLU A 116 -8.13 -16.96 -8.38
C GLU A 116 -7.94 -15.68 -9.21
N GLY A 117 -7.94 -14.51 -8.55
CA GLY A 117 -7.65 -13.22 -9.17
C GLY A 117 -6.16 -12.92 -9.40
N GLY A 118 -5.26 -13.82 -9.02
CA GLY A 118 -3.81 -13.61 -9.06
C GLY A 118 -3.34 -12.47 -8.15
N LEU A 119 -4.11 -12.10 -7.13
CA LEU A 119 -3.84 -10.97 -6.25
C LEU A 119 -3.20 -11.47 -4.95
N THR A 120 -1.99 -11.03 -4.63
CA THR A 120 -1.29 -11.49 -3.43
C THR A 120 -1.89 -10.87 -2.16
N LEU A 121 -2.11 -11.72 -1.15
CA LEU A 121 -2.61 -11.35 0.17
C LEU A 121 -1.49 -11.42 1.22
N LEU A 122 -1.25 -10.31 1.92
CA LEU A 122 -0.45 -10.24 3.14
C LEU A 122 -1.41 -10.21 4.35
N ALA A 123 -1.65 -11.39 4.93
CA ALA A 123 -2.58 -11.57 6.04
C ALA A 123 -2.11 -10.85 7.30
N MET A 124 -2.99 -10.05 7.91
CA MET A 124 -2.73 -9.47 9.23
C MET A 124 -2.98 -10.53 10.30
N GLY A 125 -2.23 -10.49 11.40
CA GLY A 125 -2.39 -11.43 12.51
C GLY A 125 -1.89 -12.85 12.20
N ALA A 126 -1.14 -13.01 11.11
CA ALA A 126 -0.41 -14.21 10.75
C ALA A 126 1.07 -13.86 10.53
N PRO A 127 2.03 -14.77 10.77
CA PRO A 127 3.43 -14.51 10.46
C PRO A 127 3.60 -14.09 8.99
N PRO A 128 4.44 -13.08 8.70
CA PRO A 128 5.28 -12.32 9.65
C PRO A 128 4.57 -11.14 10.35
N PHE A 129 3.33 -10.81 10.00
CA PHE A 129 2.59 -9.64 10.50
C PHE A 129 1.77 -9.92 11.77
N MET A 130 2.46 -10.43 12.79
CA MET A 130 1.90 -10.67 14.13
C MET A 130 1.81 -9.37 14.94
N PRO A 131 0.86 -9.23 15.88
CA PRO A 131 0.79 -8.04 16.74
C PRO A 131 2.08 -7.87 17.56
N THR A 132 2.52 -6.63 17.74
CA THR A 132 3.69 -6.28 18.55
C THR A 132 3.32 -5.40 19.75
N ASP A 133 4.24 -5.26 20.70
CA ASP A 133 4.10 -4.29 21.79
C ASP A 133 4.33 -2.86 21.24
N PRO A 134 3.34 -1.96 21.29
CA PRO A 134 3.51 -0.60 20.80
C PRO A 134 4.60 0.19 21.51
N ALA A 135 4.92 -0.15 22.77
CA ALA A 135 6.00 0.50 23.51
C ALA A 135 7.40 0.18 22.94
N GLY A 136 7.52 -0.89 22.15
CA GLY A 136 8.76 -1.27 21.46
C GLY A 136 8.93 -0.61 20.09
N LEU A 137 7.95 0.17 19.60
CA LEU A 137 8.02 0.81 18.30
C LEU A 137 9.01 2.00 18.31
N PRO A 138 9.71 2.27 17.18
CA PRO A 138 10.67 3.37 17.13
C PRO A 138 10.00 4.73 17.40
N PRO A 139 10.64 5.62 18.19
CA PRO A 139 10.08 6.94 18.49
C PRO A 139 9.73 7.76 17.25
N GLU A 140 10.55 7.68 16.21
CA GLU A 140 10.32 8.36 14.93
C GLU A 140 9.05 7.87 14.22
N PHE A 141 8.74 6.57 14.33
CA PHE A 141 7.51 6.02 13.81
C PHE A 141 6.31 6.51 14.62
N LEU A 142 6.41 6.50 15.95
CA LEU A 142 5.34 6.95 16.84
C LEU A 142 4.99 8.43 16.62
N GLU A 143 6.01 9.28 16.41
CA GLU A 143 5.82 10.69 16.07
C GLU A 143 5.12 10.85 14.70
N ALA A 144 5.60 10.15 13.68
CA ALA A 144 5.01 10.19 12.34
C ALA A 144 3.58 9.65 12.31
N TYR A 145 3.32 8.58 13.07
CA TYR A 145 1.99 7.98 13.24
C TYR A 145 1.02 8.96 13.90
N ALA A 146 1.43 9.61 15.00
CA ALA A 146 0.62 10.63 15.67
C ALA A 146 0.28 11.80 14.74
N ALA A 147 1.22 12.21 13.87
CA ALA A 147 1.00 13.30 12.91
C ALA A 147 -0.04 12.99 11.81
N VAL A 148 -0.38 11.71 11.58
CA VAL A 148 -1.40 11.30 10.59
C VAL A 148 -2.69 10.79 11.21
N THR A 149 -2.75 10.72 12.54
CA THR A 149 -3.83 10.11 13.30
C THR A 149 -4.70 11.20 13.92
N PRO A 150 -6.03 11.18 13.72
CA PRO A 150 -6.93 12.15 14.34
C PRO A 150 -7.13 11.84 15.82
N PHE A 151 -7.59 12.84 16.58
CA PHE A 151 -8.07 12.72 17.96
C PHE A 151 -7.07 12.15 18.98
N ASP A 152 -5.76 12.31 18.73
CA ASP A 152 -4.68 11.83 19.61
C ASP A 152 -4.73 10.31 19.89
N GLU A 153 -5.28 9.51 18.96
CA GLU A 153 -5.22 8.04 19.08
C GLU A 153 -3.75 7.56 19.02
N ALA A 154 -3.38 6.70 19.96
CA ALA A 154 -2.05 6.11 20.02
C ALA A 154 -1.96 4.86 19.13
N ALA A 155 -0.74 4.55 18.67
CA ALA A 155 -0.46 3.32 17.95
C ALA A 155 -0.82 2.09 18.80
N GLY A 156 -1.67 1.20 18.28
CA GLY A 156 -1.94 -0.09 18.87
C GLY A 156 -1.07 -1.21 18.29
N PRO A 157 -1.32 -2.48 18.70
CA PRO A 157 -0.46 -3.62 18.38
C PRO A 157 -0.31 -3.94 16.88
N PHE A 158 -1.22 -3.44 16.04
CA PHE A 158 -1.16 -3.66 14.58
C PHE A 158 -0.63 -2.47 13.79
N ALA A 159 -0.29 -1.36 14.45
CA ALA A 159 0.27 -0.19 13.79
C ALA A 159 1.61 -0.54 13.13
N GLY A 160 2.56 -1.09 13.89
CA GLY A 160 3.87 -1.50 13.37
C GLY A 160 3.79 -2.58 12.29
N PRO A 161 3.13 -3.72 12.54
CA PRO A 161 3.02 -4.81 11.56
C PRO A 161 2.36 -4.38 10.24
N THR A 162 1.34 -3.52 10.29
CA THR A 162 0.72 -3.00 9.06
C THR A 162 1.68 -2.08 8.31
N TYR A 163 2.39 -1.21 9.03
CA TYR A 163 3.40 -0.35 8.42
C TYR A 163 4.48 -1.17 7.70
N ASP A 164 4.97 -2.23 8.35
CA ASP A 164 5.95 -3.14 7.78
C ASP A 164 5.42 -3.94 6.58
N ALA A 165 4.14 -4.33 6.58
CA ALA A 165 3.51 -4.96 5.41
C ALA A 165 3.54 -4.03 4.20
N PHE A 166 3.25 -2.74 4.38
CA PHE A 166 3.37 -1.75 3.31
C PHE A 166 4.83 -1.47 2.92
N GLY A 167 5.77 -1.53 3.88
CA GLY A 167 7.20 -1.44 3.62
C GLY A 167 7.74 -2.60 2.77
N LEU A 168 7.32 -3.83 3.08
CA LEU A 168 7.62 -5.02 2.28
C LEU A 168 7.01 -4.89 0.88
N LEU A 169 5.75 -4.48 0.75
CA LEU A 169 5.12 -4.25 -0.55
C LEU A 169 5.85 -3.17 -1.34
N ARG A 170 6.27 -2.06 -0.71
CA ARG A 170 7.10 -1.05 -1.38
C ARG A 170 8.36 -1.67 -1.98
N ALA A 171 9.08 -2.49 -1.21
CA ALA A 171 10.28 -3.17 -1.68
C ALA A 171 9.98 -4.15 -2.84
N ALA A 172 8.89 -4.91 -2.73
CA ALA A 172 8.46 -5.83 -3.80
C ALA A 172 8.07 -5.10 -5.08
N LEU A 173 7.32 -4.00 -4.97
CA LEU A 173 6.91 -3.17 -6.09
C LEU A 173 8.12 -2.54 -6.81
N ALA A 174 9.12 -2.08 -6.05
CA ALA A 174 10.36 -1.56 -6.61
C ALA A 174 11.13 -2.66 -7.36
N LYS A 175 11.29 -3.84 -6.74
CA LYS A 175 11.94 -5.00 -7.37
C LYS A 175 11.19 -5.49 -8.62
N ALA A 176 9.86 -5.44 -8.62
CA ALA A 176 9.04 -5.79 -9.77
C ALA A 176 9.24 -4.82 -10.94
N GLU A 177 9.29 -3.52 -10.66
CA GLU A 177 9.55 -2.49 -11.67
C GLU A 177 10.98 -2.58 -12.20
N GLU A 178 11.99 -2.73 -11.33
CA GLU A 178 13.39 -2.88 -11.74
C GLU A 178 13.60 -4.12 -12.62
N SER A 179 12.94 -5.23 -12.31
CA SER A 179 13.15 -6.50 -13.01
C SER A 179 12.35 -6.63 -14.32
N THR A 180 11.16 -6.03 -14.40
CA THR A 180 10.25 -6.22 -15.56
C THR A 180 9.90 -4.94 -16.31
N GLY A 181 10.23 -3.76 -15.77
CA GLY A 181 9.84 -2.44 -16.30
C GLY A 181 8.37 -2.10 -16.11
N SER A 182 7.60 -2.90 -15.37
CA SER A 182 6.18 -2.64 -15.09
C SER A 182 5.73 -3.25 -13.77
N ILE A 183 4.75 -2.61 -13.11
CA ILE A 183 4.18 -3.16 -11.88
C ILE A 183 2.84 -3.83 -12.19
N THR A 184 2.83 -5.16 -12.16
CA THR A 184 1.67 -6.04 -12.37
C THR A 184 1.52 -7.03 -11.22
N ARG A 185 0.33 -7.59 -11.04
CA ARG A 185 0.06 -8.65 -10.03
C ARG A 185 1.10 -9.78 -10.06
N SER A 186 1.41 -10.31 -11.25
CA SER A 186 2.40 -11.39 -11.40
C SER A 186 3.81 -10.96 -11.05
N SER A 187 4.24 -9.77 -11.49
CA SER A 187 5.58 -9.26 -11.16
C SER A 187 5.75 -9.00 -9.66
N VAL A 188 4.69 -8.58 -8.97
CA VAL A 188 4.69 -8.36 -7.51
C VAL A 188 4.75 -9.69 -6.77
N GLN A 189 3.96 -10.67 -7.21
CA GLN A 189 3.99 -12.02 -6.63
C GLN A 189 5.38 -12.66 -6.76
N GLU A 190 6.02 -12.54 -7.92
CA GLU A 190 7.38 -13.02 -8.15
C GLU A 190 8.41 -12.26 -7.29
N ALA A 191 8.28 -10.93 -7.22
CA ALA A 191 9.19 -10.10 -6.44
C ALA A 191 9.12 -10.38 -4.93
N LEU A 192 7.94 -10.72 -4.41
CA LEU A 192 7.70 -11.07 -3.01
C LEU A 192 8.36 -12.39 -2.59
N GLY A 193 8.50 -13.35 -3.49
CA GLY A 193 9.07 -14.66 -3.17
C GLY A 193 10.50 -14.54 -2.62
N GLY A 194 10.68 -14.94 -1.36
CA GLY A 194 11.96 -14.86 -0.65
C GLY A 194 12.46 -13.43 -0.40
N LEU A 195 11.59 -12.42 -0.47
CA LEU A 195 11.96 -11.05 -0.19
C LEU A 195 12.20 -10.86 1.30
N GLU A 196 13.40 -10.40 1.64
CA GLU A 196 13.75 -9.96 2.99
C GLU A 196 13.57 -8.45 3.10
N TYR A 197 12.89 -8.02 4.15
CA TYR A 197 12.66 -6.63 4.47
C TYR A 197 12.93 -6.41 5.95
N ARG A 198 13.80 -5.46 6.26
CA ARG A 198 14.01 -5.03 7.65
C ARG A 198 12.99 -3.96 8.02
N GLY A 199 11.97 -4.38 8.75
CA GLY A 199 10.90 -3.54 9.26
C GLY A 199 11.21 -2.88 10.60
N ILE A 200 10.27 -2.07 11.08
CA ILE A 200 10.31 -1.45 12.39
C ILE A 200 9.92 -2.42 13.52
N THR A 201 9.28 -3.54 13.17
CA THR A 201 8.92 -4.62 14.10
C THR A 201 9.91 -5.79 14.09
N GLY A 202 10.91 -5.74 13.21
CA GLY A 202 11.92 -6.80 13.05
C GLY A 202 12.14 -7.16 11.58
N ASP A 203 12.91 -8.22 11.36
CA ASP A 203 13.11 -8.75 10.02
C ASP A 203 11.85 -9.52 9.55
N VAL A 204 11.36 -9.15 8.37
CA VAL A 204 10.17 -9.68 7.72
C VAL A 204 10.63 -10.45 6.49
N THR A 205 10.21 -11.70 6.37
CA THR A 205 10.45 -12.52 5.19
C THR A 205 9.12 -13.07 4.69
N GLN A 206 8.84 -12.88 3.40
CA GLN A 206 7.73 -13.56 2.75
C GLN A 206 8.25 -14.86 2.10
N PRO A 207 7.76 -16.03 2.52
CA PRO A 207 8.21 -17.32 2.01
C PRO A 207 7.82 -17.54 0.54
#